data_AF-A0ABD0RYD7-F1
#
_entry.id   AF-A0ABD0RYD7-F1
#
_cell.length_a   1.000
_cell.length_b   1.000
_cell.length_c   1.000
_cell.angle_alpha   90.00
_cell.angle_beta   90.00
_cell.angle_gamma   90.00
#
_symmetry.space_group_name_H-M   'P 1'
#
loop_
_entity.id
_entity.type
_entity.pdbx_description
1 polymer ?
#
loop_
_entity_poly.entity_id
_entity_poly.type
_entity_poly.pdbx_seq_one_letter_code
_entity_poly.pdbx_strand_id
1 'polypeptide(L)'
;MNVTSLFSFTSPAVKRLLGWKQGDEEEKWAEKAVDALVKKLKKKKGAMEELERALSCPGQPSNCVTIPRSLDGRLQVSHRKGLPHVIYCRVWRWPDLQSHHELKALECCEFPFGSKQKDVCINPYHYKRVDSP
;
A
#
# COMPACT_ATOMS: atom_id res chain seq x y z
N MET A 1 8.33 -31.38 -19.02
CA MET A 1 8.07 -30.88 -17.65
C MET A 1 8.80 -29.55 -17.51
N ASN A 2 8.07 -28.44 -17.43
CA ASN A 2 8.65 -27.10 -17.51
C ASN A 2 9.11 -26.66 -16.11
N VAL A 3 10.43 -26.58 -15.89
CA VAL A 3 11.08 -26.36 -14.58
C VAL A 3 11.17 -24.88 -14.17
N THR A 4 10.19 -24.05 -14.52
CA THR A 4 10.24 -22.59 -14.29
C THR A 4 9.65 -22.13 -12.95
N SER A 5 9.36 -23.03 -12.01
CA SER A 5 8.68 -22.69 -10.75
C SER A 5 9.41 -23.21 -9.51
N LEU A 6 10.65 -22.77 -9.27
CA LEU A 6 11.36 -23.13 -8.02
C LEU A 6 11.92 -21.96 -7.21
N PHE A 7 11.97 -20.73 -7.71
CA PHE A 7 12.33 -19.58 -6.85
C PHE A 7 11.65 -18.29 -7.32
N SER A 8 10.46 -18.00 -6.79
CA SER A 8 9.98 -16.61 -6.73
C SER A 8 10.88 -15.87 -5.75
N PHE A 9 11.99 -15.30 -6.24
CA PHE A 9 12.94 -14.57 -5.42
C PHE A 9 12.36 -13.20 -5.07
N THR A 10 11.37 -13.18 -4.16
CA THR A 10 10.88 -11.94 -3.58
C THR A 10 11.99 -11.28 -2.78
N SER A 11 12.21 -9.98 -3.01
CA SER A 11 13.25 -9.27 -2.28
C SER A 11 12.98 -9.32 -0.76
N PRO A 12 14.01 -9.33 0.11
CA PRO A 12 13.81 -9.38 1.56
C PRO A 12 12.85 -8.32 2.09
N ALA A 13 12.84 -7.13 1.48
CA ALA A 13 11.90 -6.06 1.81
C ALA A 13 10.43 -6.44 1.51
N VAL A 14 10.17 -7.10 0.38
CA VAL A 14 8.82 -7.58 0.02
C VAL A 14 8.37 -8.65 1.02
N LYS A 15 9.25 -9.59 1.37
CA LYS A 15 8.95 -10.62 2.38
C LYS A 15 8.61 -10.01 3.75
N ARG A 16 9.40 -9.03 4.21
CA ARG A 16 9.11 -8.31 5.45
C ARG A 16 7.73 -7.63 5.39
N LEU A 17 7.48 -6.86 4.34
CA LEU A 17 6.22 -6.13 4.18
C LEU A 17 5.00 -7.04 4.09
N LEU A 18 5.14 -8.23 3.49
CA LEU A 18 4.09 -9.25 3.44
C LEU A 18 3.84 -9.91 4.80
N GLY A 19 4.80 -9.88 5.73
CA GLY A 19 4.61 -10.36 7.10
C GLY A 19 3.53 -9.60 7.89
N TRP A 20 3.15 -8.40 7.46
CA TRP A 20 2.04 -7.62 8.03
C TRP A 20 0.74 -7.67 7.19
N LYS A 21 0.72 -8.43 6.09
CA LYS A 21 -0.48 -8.57 5.26
C LYS A 21 -1.64 -9.14 6.08
N GLN A 22 -2.84 -8.67 5.82
CA GLN A 22 -4.07 -9.21 6.39
C GLN A 22 -4.76 -10.18 5.43
N GLY A 23 -5.35 -11.24 5.99
CA GLY A 23 -6.07 -12.29 5.28
C GLY A 23 -5.21 -13.17 4.37
N ASP A 24 -5.83 -14.21 3.83
CA ASP A 24 -5.13 -15.29 3.12
C ASP A 24 -5.49 -15.23 1.63
N GLU A 25 -6.70 -14.73 1.34
CA GLU A 25 -7.19 -14.54 -0.01
C GLU A 25 -6.31 -13.55 -0.78
N GLU A 26 -6.10 -13.85 -2.07
CA GLU A 26 -5.33 -13.05 -3.03
C GLU A 26 -3.84 -12.80 -2.70
N GLU A 27 -3.19 -13.67 -1.93
CA GLU A 27 -1.77 -13.56 -1.55
C GLU A 27 -0.84 -13.24 -2.74
N LYS A 28 -0.96 -13.99 -3.85
CA LYS A 28 -0.15 -13.78 -5.06
C LYS A 28 -0.33 -12.39 -5.69
N TRP A 29 -1.52 -11.80 -5.58
CA TRP A 29 -1.76 -10.46 -6.11
C TRP A 29 -1.21 -9.39 -5.16
N ALA A 30 -1.39 -9.58 -3.85
CA ALA A 30 -0.81 -8.69 -2.83
C ALA A 30 0.73 -8.65 -2.92
N GLU A 31 1.38 -9.79 -3.13
CA GLU A 31 2.82 -9.88 -3.38
C GLU A 31 3.26 -8.99 -4.55
N LYS A 32 2.54 -9.05 -5.68
CA LYS A 32 2.81 -8.19 -6.85
C LYS A 32 2.57 -6.70 -6.54
N ALA A 33 1.56 -6.37 -5.74
CA ALA A 33 1.27 -4.99 -5.34
C ALA A 33 2.35 -4.41 -4.43
N VAL A 34 2.85 -5.21 -3.48
CA VAL A 34 3.93 -4.85 -2.57
C VAL A 34 5.26 -4.76 -3.33
N ASP A 35 5.56 -5.69 -4.23
CA ASP A 35 6.76 -5.61 -5.08
C ASP A 35 6.78 -4.33 -5.94
N ALA A 36 5.64 -4.00 -6.57
CA ALA A 36 5.50 -2.77 -7.33
C ALA A 36 5.69 -1.52 -6.47
N LEU A 37 5.24 -1.55 -5.20
CA LEU A 37 5.46 -0.46 -4.25
C LEU A 37 6.93 -0.32 -3.87
N VAL A 38 7.57 -1.42 -3.46
CA VAL A 38 8.97 -1.45 -3.03
C VAL A 38 9.88 -0.87 -4.11
N LYS A 39 9.63 -1.22 -5.38
CA LYS A 39 10.37 -0.65 -6.53
C LYS A 39 10.22 0.88 -6.65
N LYS A 40 9.08 1.45 -6.26
CA LYS A 40 8.85 2.90 -6.25
C LYS A 40 9.50 3.54 -5.02
N LEU A 41 9.35 2.96 -3.84
CA LEU A 41 9.87 3.51 -2.59
C LEU A 41 11.40 3.47 -2.51
N LYS A 42 12.05 2.45 -3.11
CA LYS A 42 13.52 2.41 -3.24
C LYS A 42 14.13 3.60 -3.99
N LYS A 43 13.33 4.37 -4.75
CA LYS A 43 13.77 5.59 -5.42
C LYS A 43 13.71 6.84 -4.52
N LYS A 44 13.03 6.76 -3.37
CA LYS A 44 12.88 7.84 -2.39
C LYS A 44 13.62 7.46 -1.11
N LYS A 45 14.71 8.18 -0.78
CA LYS A 45 15.52 7.91 0.43
C LYS A 45 14.63 7.98 1.69
N GLY A 46 14.71 6.96 2.55
CA GLY A 46 13.97 6.90 3.82
C GLY A 46 12.52 6.40 3.70
N ALA A 47 11.94 6.30 2.51
CA ALA A 47 10.52 5.97 2.34
C ALA A 47 10.19 4.51 2.67
N MET A 48 11.16 3.60 2.49
CA MET A 48 11.01 2.19 2.86
C MET A 48 11.02 2.01 4.38
N GLU A 49 11.97 2.66 5.05
CA GLU A 49 12.15 2.62 6.50
C GLU A 49 10.94 3.23 7.21
N GLU A 50 10.41 4.33 6.67
CA GLU A 50 9.21 4.98 7.19
C GLU A 50 7.97 4.09 7.06
N LEU A 51 7.83 3.37 5.94
CA LEU A 51 6.73 2.41 5.77
C LEU A 51 6.85 1.23 6.74
N GLU A 52 8.05 0.67 6.88
CA GLU A 52 8.31 -0.42 7.83
C GLU A 52 8.02 0.02 9.26
N ARG A 53 8.42 1.23 9.65
CA ARG A 53 8.13 1.81 10.97
C ARG A 53 6.64 1.98 11.21
N ALA A 54 5.90 2.47 10.22
CA ALA A 54 4.45 2.61 10.32
C ALA A 54 3.75 1.26 10.53
N LEU A 55 4.20 0.21 9.84
CA LEU A 55 3.64 -1.14 9.93
C LEU A 55 4.04 -1.88 11.21
N SER A 56 5.26 -1.70 11.70
CA SER A 56 5.78 -2.41 12.88
C SER A 56 5.31 -1.82 14.21
N CYS A 57 5.00 -0.53 14.26
CA CYS A 57 4.54 0.16 15.47
C CYS A 57 3.15 0.82 15.25
N PRO A 58 2.07 0.05 15.04
CA PRO A 58 0.73 0.61 14.92
C PRO A 58 0.39 1.45 16.16
N GLY A 59 -0.08 2.68 15.96
CA GLY A 59 -0.45 3.61 17.03
C GLY A 59 0.63 4.65 17.37
N GLN A 60 1.88 4.49 16.90
CA GLN A 60 2.86 5.57 16.94
C GLN A 60 2.71 6.49 15.72
N PRO A 61 2.84 7.82 15.88
CA PRO A 61 2.84 8.74 14.75
C PRO A 61 3.92 8.38 13.72
N SER A 62 3.52 8.32 12.45
CA SER A 62 4.41 8.10 11.30
C SER A 62 4.24 9.17 10.24
N ASN A 63 5.27 9.38 9.41
CA ASN A 63 5.25 10.34 8.32
C ASN A 63 4.49 9.80 7.12
N CYS A 64 4.17 10.67 6.16
CA CYS A 64 3.56 10.24 4.90
C CYS A 64 4.55 9.39 4.10
N VAL A 65 4.08 8.26 3.59
CA VAL A 65 4.80 7.46 2.59
C VAL A 65 4.09 7.64 1.26
N THR A 66 4.73 8.33 0.31
CA THR A 66 4.05 8.80 -0.91
C THR A 66 4.57 8.20 -2.20
N ILE A 67 3.67 8.02 -3.16
CA ILE A 67 3.98 7.64 -4.55
C ILE A 67 3.42 8.67 -5.54
N PRO A 68 3.99 8.78 -6.76
CA PRO A 68 3.46 9.67 -7.77
C PRO A 68 2.00 9.33 -8.13
N ARG A 69 1.17 10.36 -8.22
CA ARG A 69 -0.24 10.25 -8.60
C ARG A 69 -0.38 10.17 -10.12
N SER A 70 -1.17 9.21 -10.62
CA SER A 70 -1.56 9.15 -12.03
C SER A 70 -2.65 10.18 -12.35
N LEU A 71 -2.86 10.49 -13.63
CA LEU A 71 -3.85 11.48 -14.06
C LEU A 71 -5.28 11.13 -13.59
N ASP A 72 -5.65 9.85 -13.62
CA ASP A 72 -6.95 9.36 -13.16
C ASP A 72 -6.93 8.86 -11.70
N GLY A 73 -5.80 9.01 -11.01
CA GLY A 73 -5.59 8.57 -9.63
C GLY A 73 -5.50 7.04 -9.43
N ARG A 74 -5.63 6.23 -10.48
CA ARG A 74 -5.58 4.76 -10.38
C ARG A 74 -4.16 4.22 -10.57
N LEU A 75 -3.83 3.20 -9.80
CA LEU A 75 -2.63 2.38 -9.92
C LEU A 75 -2.99 1.04 -10.58
N GLN A 76 -2.20 0.61 -11.56
CA GLN A 76 -2.34 -0.71 -12.19
C GLN A 76 -1.32 -1.69 -11.62
N VAL A 77 -1.80 -2.84 -11.13
CA VAL A 77 -0.99 -3.96 -10.64
C VAL A 77 -1.51 -5.26 -11.24
N SER A 78 -0.68 -5.94 -12.03
CA SER A 78 -1.00 -7.26 -12.64
C SER A 78 -2.37 -7.29 -13.32
N HIS A 79 -2.61 -6.35 -14.25
CA HIS A 79 -3.86 -6.17 -15.01
C HIS A 79 -5.09 -5.67 -14.22
N ARG A 80 -4.98 -5.48 -12.90
CA ARG A 80 -6.04 -4.87 -12.08
C ARG A 80 -5.74 -3.39 -11.85
N LYS A 81 -6.76 -2.53 -11.93
CA LYS A 81 -6.67 -1.10 -11.62
C LYS A 81 -7.42 -0.80 -10.33
N GLY A 82 -6.82 -0.03 -9.44
CA GLY A 82 -7.44 0.39 -8.19
C GLY A 82 -6.81 1.67 -7.64
N LEU A 83 -7.42 2.27 -6.62
CA LEU A 83 -6.87 3.46 -5.99
C LEU A 83 -5.75 3.05 -5.03
N PRO A 84 -4.56 3.69 -5.06
CA PRO A 84 -3.39 3.20 -4.36
C PRO A 84 -3.59 3.14 -2.84
N HIS A 85 -4.17 4.16 -2.23
CA HIS A 85 -4.48 4.16 -0.80
C HIS A 85 -5.45 3.04 -0.39
N VAL A 86 -6.47 2.74 -1.22
CA VAL A 86 -7.39 1.61 -1.00
C VAL A 86 -6.65 0.28 -1.09
N ILE A 87 -5.82 0.08 -2.13
CA ILE A 87 -5.04 -1.14 -2.33
C ILE A 87 -4.18 -1.44 -1.09
N TYR A 88 -3.41 -0.45 -0.63
CA TYR A 88 -2.46 -0.67 0.46
C TYR A 88 -3.13 -0.70 1.84
N CYS A 89 -4.25 0.00 2.05
CA CYS A 89 -5.09 -0.21 3.25
C CYS A 89 -5.69 -1.61 3.27
N ARG A 90 -6.12 -2.14 2.12
CA ARG A 90 -6.64 -3.51 2.03
C ARG A 90 -5.58 -4.56 2.35
N VAL A 91 -4.37 -4.36 1.85
CA VAL A 91 -3.24 -5.27 2.11
C VAL A 91 -2.89 -5.34 3.60
N TRP A 92 -2.79 -4.20 4.30
CA TRP A 92 -2.21 -4.17 5.66
C TRP A 92 -3.18 -3.92 6.80
N ARG A 93 -4.45 -3.60 6.55
CA ARG A 93 -5.42 -3.28 7.62
C ARG A 93 -6.77 -3.95 7.46
N TRP A 94 -7.43 -3.76 6.32
CA TRP A 94 -8.83 -4.14 6.13
C TRP A 94 -9.01 -4.97 4.86
N PRO A 95 -8.81 -6.30 4.89
CA PRO A 95 -8.87 -7.14 3.69
C PRO A 95 -10.25 -7.11 3.01
N ASP A 96 -11.29 -6.82 3.78
CA ASP A 96 -12.69 -6.69 3.35
C ASP A 96 -13.08 -5.28 2.87
N LEU A 97 -12.13 -4.33 2.82
CA LEU A 97 -12.40 -2.97 2.36
C LEU A 97 -12.90 -2.98 0.90
N GLN A 98 -14.11 -2.50 0.64
CA GLN A 98 -14.74 -2.58 -0.68
C GLN A 98 -14.36 -1.39 -1.56
N SER A 99 -14.43 -0.17 -1.01
CA SER A 99 -14.26 1.04 -1.81
C SER A 99 -13.57 2.19 -1.05
N HIS A 100 -13.25 3.27 -1.77
CA HIS A 100 -12.70 4.49 -1.18
C HIS A 100 -13.70 5.27 -0.33
N HIS A 101 -15.00 5.03 -0.46
CA HIS A 101 -16.03 5.71 0.36
C HIS A 101 -15.94 5.29 1.83
N GLU A 102 -15.36 4.11 2.10
CA GLU A 102 -15.10 3.61 3.45
C GLU A 102 -13.79 4.17 4.06
N LEU A 103 -13.06 5.06 3.37
CA LEU A 103 -11.82 5.65 3.88
C LEU A 103 -11.92 7.17 4.00
N LYS A 104 -11.51 7.69 5.16
CA LYS A 104 -11.21 9.12 5.34
C LYS A 104 -9.76 9.29 5.78
N ALA A 105 -9.09 10.30 5.23
CA ALA A 105 -7.75 10.66 5.70
C ALA A 105 -7.79 11.23 7.12
N LEU A 106 -6.74 10.98 7.88
CA LEU A 106 -6.50 11.64 9.17
C LEU A 106 -5.89 13.02 8.95
N GLU A 107 -6.02 13.90 9.94
CA GLU A 107 -5.48 15.26 9.91
C GLU A 107 -3.95 15.29 9.81
N CYS A 108 -3.26 14.25 10.32
CA CYS A 108 -1.81 14.11 10.21
C CYS A 108 -1.30 13.78 8.79
N CYS A 109 -2.19 13.50 7.85
CA CYS A 109 -1.82 13.17 6.48
C CYS A 109 -1.66 14.44 5.64
N GLU A 110 -0.44 14.76 5.24
CA GLU A 110 -0.13 15.91 4.39
C GLU A 110 -0.47 15.67 2.90
N PHE A 111 -0.46 14.40 2.47
CA PHE A 111 -0.69 14.01 1.06
C PHE A 111 -1.89 13.07 0.89
N PRO A 112 -3.08 13.38 1.43
CA PRO A 112 -4.23 12.48 1.34
C PRO A 112 -4.70 12.38 -0.12
N PHE A 113 -5.25 11.24 -0.52
CA PHE A 113 -5.70 11.00 -1.90
C PHE A 113 -6.59 12.12 -2.46
N GLY A 114 -7.49 12.68 -1.64
CA GLY A 114 -8.42 13.75 -2.01
C GLY A 114 -7.78 15.12 -2.27
N SER A 115 -6.55 15.37 -1.80
CA SER A 115 -5.86 16.68 -1.94
C SER A 115 -5.45 17.01 -3.38
N LYS A 116 -5.52 16.02 -4.28
CA LYS A 116 -5.16 16.14 -5.70
C LYS A 116 -3.73 16.64 -5.99
N GLN A 117 -2.81 16.48 -5.05
CA GLN A 117 -1.39 16.82 -5.22
C GLN A 117 -0.67 15.88 -6.21
N LYS A 118 0.59 16.21 -6.55
CA LYS A 118 1.45 15.43 -7.44
C LYS A 118 1.78 14.03 -6.90
N ASP A 119 1.85 13.92 -5.58
CA ASP A 119 2.11 12.70 -4.84
C ASP A 119 0.87 12.32 -4.00
N VAL A 120 0.71 11.03 -3.71
CA VAL A 120 -0.35 10.49 -2.83
C VAL A 120 0.25 9.61 -1.74
N CYS A 121 -0.18 9.84 -0.50
CA CYS A 121 0.16 9.02 0.65
C CYS A 121 -0.55 7.65 0.58
N ILE A 122 0.23 6.60 0.80
CA ILE A 122 -0.22 5.20 0.87
C ILE A 122 0.00 4.57 2.24
N ASN A 123 0.49 5.34 3.23
CA ASN A 123 0.62 4.87 4.60
C ASN A 123 -0.79 4.50 5.12
N PRO A 124 -1.07 3.21 5.41
CA PRO A 124 -2.41 2.77 5.75
C PRO A 124 -2.88 3.35 7.10
N TYR A 125 -1.97 3.80 7.97
CA TYR A 125 -2.29 4.45 9.25
C TYR A 125 -2.58 5.94 9.13
N HIS A 126 -2.50 6.51 7.93
CA HIS A 126 -2.93 7.88 7.63
C HIS A 126 -4.39 7.96 7.18
N TYR A 127 -5.09 6.82 7.20
CA TYR A 127 -6.50 6.70 6.87
C TYR A 127 -7.24 6.01 8.02
N LYS A 128 -8.49 6.39 8.23
CA LYS A 128 -9.44 5.69 9.10
C LYS A 128 -10.56 5.09 8.26
N ARG A 129 -11.03 3.91 8.65
CA ARG A 129 -12.23 3.32 8.09
C ARG A 129 -13.45 4.06 8.62
N VAL A 130 -14.42 4.26 7.76
CA VAL A 130 -15.73 4.85 8.08
C VAL A 130 -16.81 4.01 7.42
N ASP A 131 -18.03 4.13 7.91
CA ASP A 131 -19.18 3.54 7.25
C ASP A 131 -19.39 4.21 5.88
N SER A 132 -19.70 3.40 4.86
CA SER A 132 -20.12 3.93 3.57
C SER A 132 -21.44 4.69 3.74
N PRO A 133 -21.58 5.90 3.17
CA PRO A 133 -22.83 6.65 3.17
C PRO A 133 -24.01 5.87 2.59
#